data_AF-A0A3B8IUA8-F1
#
_entry.id   AF-A0A3B8IUA8-F1
#
_cell.length_a   1.000
_cell.length_b   1.000
_cell.length_c   1.000
_cell.angle_alpha   90.00
_cell.angle_beta   90.00
_cell.angle_gamma   90.00
#
_symmetry.space_group_name_H-M   'P 1'
#
loop_
_entity.id
_entity.type
_entity.pdbx_description
1 polymer ?
#
loop_
_entity_poly.entity_id
_entity_poly.type
_entity_poly.pdbx_seq_one_letter_code
_entity_poly.pdbx_strand_id
1 'polypeptide(L)'
;MRTTLQDPAEFQAEQVSSGGYLFQREGTEHAPVADDRFGHYLVGGNLYIRQKASYKPPKSGATNVEAALLAYYKKIRAKLPAQVAAQNYFEYQKPGGGRTYFQYDARADKLVDIGNSFAYTKEEKDVNKAKVKQGYQADKEAVALVNAFKTKLNTLKDAQELEDLVVSTGVQLWDKFAQRIKGNAGRAGGALPLDGNLYWARLHMMRLLRAELPKNRNLLNHVKSQLPQYMQLLDQASRGMRDAQIGFPADRKVKRILIAGFDPFDKLRINDKARNISAQVALHFDGQTLGARKKQARIEAVIFPVSYEAFDRKQVEKFLAPYLDKVDAIVTFSQGEAKVIDIERFYANYRGGAGDNNAQSARGKIAPGKPAFYETTLPTKKMIPRLGWKNLGRTFGIGKRQFVYFDQSYLSTQGKENEPFAKRFPGHNFNRPYFPISKIKGSAIRGSGSNFFSNELPYRVANLIHTKNKQKDLTYGHIHLPHKEHLAKRTVKEVDVLLKRLIKTL
;
A
#
# COMPACT_ATOMS: atom_id res chain seq x y z
N MET A 1 -21.96 -28.64 51.21
CA MET A 1 -21.79 -27.25 50.74
C MET A 1 -21.79 -27.28 49.22
N ARG A 2 -22.95 -27.38 48.53
CA ARG A 2 -23.83 -26.30 48.04
C ARG A 2 -23.08 -25.07 47.50
N THR A 3 -22.96 -24.98 46.17
CA THR A 3 -23.65 -23.94 45.37
C THR A 3 -23.76 -24.39 43.91
N THR A 4 -25.01 -24.42 43.45
CA THR A 4 -25.56 -24.72 42.13
C THR A 4 -25.33 -23.58 41.13
N LEU A 5 -25.05 -23.90 39.86
CA LEU A 5 -25.37 -23.03 38.72
C LEU A 5 -26.25 -23.81 37.75
N GLN A 6 -27.40 -23.20 37.47
CA GLN A 6 -28.53 -23.74 36.72
C GLN A 6 -28.25 -23.78 35.20
N ASP A 7 -28.98 -24.70 34.57
CA ASP A 7 -29.17 -24.91 33.14
C ASP A 7 -29.47 -23.62 32.34
N PRO A 8 -28.85 -23.39 31.16
CA PRO A 8 -29.31 -22.38 30.23
C PRO A 8 -30.57 -22.87 29.51
N ALA A 9 -31.69 -22.27 29.89
CA ALA A 9 -33.01 -22.46 29.30
C ALA A 9 -33.04 -22.23 27.76
N GLU A 10 -33.66 -23.19 27.09
CA GLU A 10 -34.57 -23.09 25.94
C GLU A 10 -34.45 -21.85 25.02
N PHE A 11 -33.94 -22.10 23.81
CA PHE A 11 -34.19 -21.25 22.65
C PHE A 11 -35.69 -21.31 22.29
N GLN A 12 -36.43 -20.23 22.56
CA GLN A 12 -37.67 -19.96 21.84
C GLN A 12 -37.42 -18.93 20.73
N ALA A 13 -37.67 -19.37 19.50
CA ALA A 13 -37.65 -18.53 18.32
C ALA A 13 -38.97 -17.76 18.22
N GLU A 14 -38.98 -16.48 18.57
CA GLU A 14 -40.07 -15.58 18.20
C GLU A 14 -39.81 -14.96 16.82
N GLN A 15 -40.75 -15.20 15.90
CA GLN A 15 -40.93 -14.45 14.67
C GLN A 15 -41.15 -12.97 15.01
N VAL A 16 -40.19 -12.10 14.69
CA VAL A 16 -40.46 -10.66 14.58
C VAL A 16 -40.56 -10.28 13.11
N SER A 17 -41.81 -10.04 12.73
CA SER A 17 -42.26 -9.50 11.46
C SER A 17 -41.61 -8.14 11.15
N SER A 18 -41.30 -7.95 9.86
CA SER A 18 -41.13 -6.65 9.17
C SER A 18 -40.32 -5.54 9.87
N GLY A 19 -39.09 -5.36 9.38
CA GLY A 19 -38.55 -4.02 9.10
C GLY A 19 -38.04 -3.18 10.27
N GLY A 20 -36.82 -3.47 10.73
CA GLY A 20 -36.06 -2.50 11.52
C GLY A 20 -35.06 -3.16 12.48
N TYR A 21 -33.88 -3.54 11.99
CA TYR A 21 -32.85 -4.04 12.90
C TYR A 21 -32.22 -2.88 13.69
N LEU A 22 -32.58 -2.73 14.96
CA LEU A 22 -31.69 -2.23 16.01
C LEU A 22 -30.76 -3.39 16.38
N PHE A 23 -29.52 -3.37 15.88
CA PHE A 23 -28.51 -4.31 16.33
C PHE A 23 -27.82 -3.72 17.56
N GLN A 24 -28.40 -3.95 18.74
CA GLN A 24 -27.60 -4.14 19.94
C GLN A 24 -27.14 -5.59 19.91
N ARG A 25 -25.82 -5.80 19.75
CA ARG A 25 -25.21 -7.05 20.22
C ARG A 25 -24.94 -6.81 21.69
N GLU A 26 -25.44 -7.66 22.58
CA GLU A 26 -25.08 -7.63 23.99
C GLU A 26 -23.54 -7.57 24.13
N GLY A 27 -23.05 -6.61 24.91
CA GLY A 27 -21.64 -6.57 25.33
C GLY A 27 -20.75 -5.41 24.86
N THR A 28 -21.26 -4.35 24.20
CA THR A 28 -20.46 -3.12 24.00
C THR A 28 -21.11 -1.90 24.65
N GLU A 29 -20.54 -1.44 25.77
CA GLU A 29 -20.95 -0.29 26.60
C GLU A 29 -20.79 1.07 25.90
N HIS A 30 -21.53 1.36 24.83
CA HIS A 30 -21.60 2.70 24.27
C HIS A 30 -23.03 3.20 24.22
N ALA A 31 -23.31 4.28 24.96
CA ALA A 31 -24.63 4.88 25.04
C ALA A 31 -25.07 5.35 23.63
N PRO A 32 -26.29 4.99 23.18
CA PRO A 32 -26.78 5.39 21.87
C PRO A 32 -26.86 6.92 21.76
N VAL A 33 -26.37 7.47 20.65
CA VAL A 33 -26.54 8.89 20.33
C VAL A 33 -27.93 9.06 19.72
N ALA A 34 -28.81 9.78 20.42
CA ALA A 34 -30.14 10.11 19.93
C ALA A 34 -30.06 10.97 18.66
N ASP A 35 -30.46 10.38 17.53
CA ASP A 35 -30.66 11.03 16.23
C ASP A 35 -31.76 10.22 15.52
N ASP A 36 -32.76 10.89 14.98
CA ASP A 36 -33.92 10.34 14.29
C ASP A 36 -33.59 9.83 12.88
N ARG A 37 -32.45 10.27 12.32
CA ARG A 37 -32.05 10.01 10.93
C ARG A 37 -31.03 8.89 10.81
N PHE A 38 -30.09 8.79 11.75
CA PHE A 38 -28.95 7.89 11.67
C PHE A 38 -28.79 6.98 12.90
N GLY A 39 -28.24 5.80 12.68
CA GLY A 39 -27.79 4.87 13.72
C GLY A 39 -26.35 4.44 13.48
N HIS A 40 -25.70 3.87 14.49
CA HIS A 40 -24.34 3.38 14.36
C HIS A 40 -24.14 2.06 15.11
N TYR A 41 -23.09 1.32 14.74
CA TYR A 41 -22.68 0.07 15.38
C TYR A 41 -21.18 -0.17 15.15
N LEU A 42 -20.57 -1.02 15.99
CA LEU A 42 -19.16 -1.41 15.87
C LEU A 42 -19.05 -2.86 15.38
N VAL A 43 -18.20 -3.11 14.38
CA VAL A 43 -17.84 -4.47 13.93
C VAL A 43 -16.34 -4.54 13.74
N GLY A 44 -15.67 -5.48 14.43
CA GLY A 44 -14.22 -5.67 14.33
C GLY A 44 -13.42 -4.39 14.66
N GLY A 45 -13.91 -3.57 15.59
CA GLY A 45 -13.31 -2.29 15.95
C GLY A 45 -13.58 -1.13 14.98
N ASN A 46 -14.30 -1.34 13.87
CA ASN A 46 -14.67 -0.29 12.92
C ASN A 46 -16.06 0.30 13.23
N LEU A 47 -16.22 1.61 13.02
CA LEU A 47 -17.50 2.29 13.14
C LEU A 47 -18.29 2.23 11.83
N TYR A 48 -19.53 1.78 11.93
CA TYR A 48 -20.50 1.83 10.85
C TYR A 48 -21.61 2.80 11.22
N ILE A 49 -21.88 3.76 10.35
CA ILE A 49 -22.99 4.72 10.48
C ILE A 49 -23.94 4.46 9.31
N ARG A 50 -25.23 4.32 9.59
CA ARG A 50 -26.24 4.13 8.55
C ARG A 50 -27.48 4.96 8.79
N GLN A 51 -28.17 5.28 7.71
CA GLN A 51 -29.52 5.81 7.76
C GLN A 51 -30.50 4.82 8.42
N LYS A 52 -31.36 5.33 9.31
CA LYS A 52 -32.48 4.56 9.89
C LYS A 52 -33.55 4.35 8.83
N ALA A 53 -34.18 3.17 8.82
CA ALA A 53 -35.23 2.83 7.86
C ALA A 53 -36.46 3.76 7.96
N SER A 54 -36.72 4.32 9.15
CA SER A 54 -37.77 5.30 9.42
C SER A 54 -37.51 6.66 8.77
N TYR A 55 -36.24 7.00 8.49
CA TYR A 55 -35.88 8.30 7.92
C TYR A 55 -35.98 8.26 6.41
N LYS A 56 -36.89 9.06 5.83
CA LYS A 56 -36.99 9.28 4.39
C LYS A 56 -36.40 10.66 4.04
N PRO A 57 -35.35 10.73 3.19
CA PRO A 57 -34.77 12.01 2.83
C PRO A 57 -35.75 12.81 1.94
N PRO A 58 -35.77 14.15 2.04
CA PRO A 58 -36.61 15.00 1.19
C PRO A 58 -36.33 14.79 -0.31
N LYS A 59 -37.37 14.90 -1.15
CA LYS A 59 -37.26 14.76 -2.61
C LYS A 59 -36.65 16.00 -3.30
N SER A 60 -36.73 17.17 -2.69
CA SER A 60 -36.20 18.43 -3.23
C SER A 60 -34.83 18.76 -2.61
N GLY A 61 -33.86 19.04 -3.49
CA GLY A 61 -32.61 19.78 -3.27
C GLY A 61 -31.97 19.77 -1.87
N ALA A 62 -30.90 18.97 -1.74
CA ALA A 62 -29.77 19.23 -0.84
C ALA A 62 -30.09 19.43 0.65
N THR A 63 -30.60 18.40 1.32
CA THR A 63 -29.93 18.09 2.59
C THR A 63 -28.53 17.64 2.20
N ASN A 64 -27.49 18.38 2.59
CA ASN A 64 -26.12 17.93 2.40
C ASN A 64 -25.93 16.70 3.31
N VAL A 65 -26.32 15.53 2.80
CA VAL A 65 -26.31 14.25 3.50
C VAL A 65 -24.91 13.94 4.02
N GLU A 66 -23.87 14.33 3.26
CA GLU A 66 -22.49 14.25 3.70
C GLU A 66 -22.26 15.10 4.96
N ALA A 67 -22.74 16.34 4.99
CA ALA A 67 -22.64 17.20 6.17
C ALA A 67 -23.46 16.66 7.36
N ALA A 68 -24.64 16.09 7.12
CA ALA A 68 -25.48 15.50 8.16
C ALA A 68 -24.85 14.23 8.76
N LEU A 69 -24.34 13.34 7.92
CA LEU A 69 -23.58 12.14 8.33
C LEU A 69 -22.27 12.53 9.02
N LEU A 70 -21.57 13.55 8.53
CA LEU A 70 -20.34 14.06 9.13
C LEU A 70 -20.61 14.65 10.52
N ALA A 71 -21.68 15.45 10.66
CA ALA A 71 -22.08 16.01 11.94
C ALA A 71 -22.46 14.91 12.94
N TYR A 72 -23.21 13.90 12.49
CA TYR A 72 -23.54 12.73 13.31
C TYR A 72 -22.28 11.97 13.72
N TYR A 73 -21.35 11.74 12.81
CA TYR A 73 -20.05 11.14 13.13
C TYR A 73 -19.24 11.94 14.13
N LYS A 74 -19.15 13.26 13.98
CA LYS A 74 -18.43 14.12 14.93
C LYS A 74 -19.05 14.01 16.33
N LYS A 75 -20.38 13.96 16.44
CA LYS A 75 -21.10 13.75 17.71
C LYS A 75 -20.79 12.39 18.35
N ILE A 76 -20.75 11.31 17.55
CA ILE A 76 -20.45 9.97 18.05
C ILE A 76 -18.97 9.81 18.40
N ARG A 77 -18.06 10.31 17.55
CA ARG A 77 -16.62 10.13 17.71
C ARG A 77 -16.10 10.68 19.03
N ALA A 78 -16.70 11.75 19.55
CA ALA A 78 -16.40 12.30 20.87
C ALA A 78 -16.72 11.35 22.03
N LYS A 79 -17.55 10.33 21.81
CA LYS A 79 -18.02 9.37 22.82
C LYS A 79 -17.46 7.95 22.63
N LEU A 80 -16.72 7.70 21.55
CA LEU A 80 -16.16 6.38 21.25
C LEU A 80 -14.76 6.23 21.86
N PRO A 81 -14.37 5.02 22.28
CA PRO A 81 -13.01 4.73 22.75
C PRO A 81 -11.97 5.08 21.70
N ALA A 82 -10.78 5.50 22.15
CA ALA A 82 -9.65 5.83 21.27
C ALA A 82 -9.28 4.69 20.30
N GLN A 83 -9.61 3.44 20.66
CA GLN A 83 -9.33 2.21 19.92
C GLN A 83 -10.31 1.93 18.77
N VAL A 84 -11.38 2.69 18.58
CA VAL A 84 -12.23 2.54 17.38
C VAL A 84 -11.40 2.93 16.15
N ALA A 85 -11.19 1.94 15.28
CA ALA A 85 -10.34 1.98 14.12
C ALA A 85 -10.69 3.17 13.20
N ALA A 86 -9.66 3.73 12.56
CA ALA A 86 -9.79 4.93 11.72
C ALA A 86 -10.58 4.72 10.41
N GLN A 87 -11.18 3.55 10.19
CA GLN A 87 -12.01 3.27 9.02
C GLN A 87 -13.47 3.25 9.44
N ASN A 88 -14.09 4.42 9.31
CA ASN A 88 -15.50 4.60 9.56
C ASN A 88 -16.23 4.53 8.22
N TYR A 89 -17.20 3.64 8.11
CA TYR A 89 -18.01 3.46 6.92
C TYR A 89 -19.40 4.04 7.14
N PHE A 90 -19.86 4.80 6.14
CA PHE A 90 -21.11 5.54 6.23
C PHE A 90 -22.01 5.08 5.10
N GLU A 91 -23.14 4.48 5.42
CA GLU A 91 -24.11 4.01 4.42
C GLU A 91 -25.28 4.99 4.33
N TYR A 92 -25.61 5.40 3.12
CA TYR A 92 -26.75 6.24 2.80
C TYR A 92 -27.63 5.63 1.73
N GLN A 93 -28.95 5.66 1.92
CA GLN A 93 -29.92 5.22 0.95
C GLN A 93 -30.46 6.42 0.16
N LYS A 94 -30.23 6.43 -1.16
CA LYS A 94 -30.63 7.55 -2.02
C LYS A 94 -32.16 7.64 -2.18
N PRO A 95 -32.72 8.86 -2.31
CA PRO A 95 -34.09 9.04 -2.79
C PRO A 95 -34.25 8.39 -4.17
N GLY A 96 -35.22 7.48 -4.32
CA GLY A 96 -35.43 6.71 -5.56
C GLY A 96 -34.77 5.33 -5.60
N GLY A 97 -34.06 4.92 -4.54
CA GLY A 97 -33.43 3.61 -4.43
C GLY A 97 -31.92 3.62 -4.73
N GLY A 98 -31.20 2.61 -4.22
CA GLY A 98 -29.73 2.51 -4.30
C GLY A 98 -29.02 3.00 -3.04
N ARG A 99 -27.77 2.55 -2.85
CA ARG A 99 -26.92 2.87 -1.70
C ARG A 99 -25.64 3.56 -2.15
N THR A 100 -25.22 4.56 -1.39
CA THR A 100 -23.88 5.15 -1.48
C THR A 100 -23.18 4.92 -0.15
N TYR A 101 -21.89 4.64 -0.24
CA TYR A 101 -21.03 4.52 0.91
C TYR A 101 -20.10 5.73 0.94
N PHE A 102 -19.86 6.26 2.12
CA PHE A 102 -18.84 7.27 2.34
C PHE A 102 -17.78 6.75 3.31
N GLN A 103 -16.62 7.38 3.27
CA GLN A 103 -15.58 7.21 4.24
C GLN A 103 -15.07 8.58 4.69
N TYR A 104 -14.73 8.71 5.97
CA TYR A 104 -14.21 9.96 6.50
C TYR A 104 -12.76 10.21 6.05
N ASP A 105 -12.52 11.30 5.31
CA ASP A 105 -11.18 11.82 5.04
C ASP A 105 -10.82 12.85 6.10
N ALA A 106 -9.96 12.43 7.03
CA ALA A 106 -9.50 13.27 8.13
C ALA A 106 -8.70 14.50 7.68
N ARG A 107 -8.15 14.54 6.45
CA ARG A 107 -7.34 15.67 5.97
C ARG A 107 -8.19 16.80 5.40
N ALA A 108 -9.28 16.42 4.75
CA ALA A 108 -10.25 17.37 4.21
C ALA A 108 -11.41 17.63 5.19
N ASP A 109 -11.39 16.97 6.35
CA ASP A 109 -12.44 16.95 7.36
C ASP A 109 -13.84 16.81 6.74
N LYS A 110 -13.97 15.86 5.81
CA LYS A 110 -15.21 15.61 5.06
C LYS A 110 -15.42 14.13 4.82
N LEU A 111 -16.67 13.78 4.50
CA LEU A 111 -16.96 12.48 3.93
C LEU A 111 -16.58 12.49 2.46
N VAL A 112 -15.92 11.42 2.03
CA VAL A 112 -15.62 11.16 0.63
C VAL A 112 -16.56 10.06 0.18
N ASP A 113 -17.36 10.35 -0.85
CA ASP A 113 -18.17 9.35 -1.53
C ASP A 113 -17.23 8.28 -2.10
N ILE A 114 -17.26 7.08 -1.53
CA ILE A 114 -16.51 5.91 -2.02
C ILE A 114 -17.33 5.13 -3.05
N GLY A 115 -18.38 5.78 -3.57
CA GLY A 115 -19.34 5.28 -4.52
C GLY A 115 -20.29 4.27 -3.92
N ASN A 116 -20.93 3.56 -4.84
CA ASN A 116 -21.40 2.23 -4.52
C ASN A 116 -20.14 1.36 -4.29
N SER A 117 -19.98 0.71 -3.14
CA SER A 117 -18.88 -0.25 -2.91
C SER A 117 -18.94 -1.45 -3.88
N PHE A 118 -19.97 -1.54 -4.72
CA PHE A 118 -20.04 -2.47 -5.86
C PHE A 118 -19.57 -1.87 -7.20
N ALA A 119 -19.34 -0.55 -7.29
CA ALA A 119 -18.83 0.08 -8.49
C ALA A 119 -17.34 -0.25 -8.68
N TYR A 120 -16.98 -0.60 -9.92
CA TYR A 120 -15.58 -0.80 -10.27
C TYR A 120 -14.83 0.53 -10.34
N THR A 121 -13.68 0.56 -9.69
CA THR A 121 -12.64 1.59 -9.87
C THR A 121 -12.13 1.61 -11.31
N LYS A 122 -11.34 2.62 -11.66
CA LYS A 122 -10.76 2.72 -13.00
C LYS A 122 -9.77 1.58 -13.27
N GLU A 123 -8.95 1.21 -12.28
CA GLU A 123 -8.07 0.04 -12.37
C GLU A 123 -8.85 -1.25 -12.61
N GLU A 124 -9.92 -1.48 -11.85
CA GLU A 124 -10.78 -2.65 -12.03
C GLU A 124 -11.44 -2.65 -13.40
N LYS A 125 -11.91 -1.51 -13.92
CA LYS A 125 -12.46 -1.43 -15.29
C LYS A 125 -11.43 -1.80 -16.35
N ASP A 126 -10.17 -1.42 -16.15
CA ASP A 126 -9.09 -1.63 -17.11
C ASP A 126 -8.68 -3.10 -17.28
N VAL A 127 -9.06 -3.97 -16.34
CA VAL A 127 -8.93 -5.44 -16.45
C VAL A 127 -9.49 -5.97 -17.79
N ASN A 128 -10.51 -5.31 -18.34
CA ASN A 128 -11.16 -5.74 -19.58
C ASN A 128 -10.44 -5.29 -20.87
N LYS A 129 -9.37 -4.50 -20.78
CA LYS A 129 -8.65 -4.04 -21.98
C LYS A 129 -7.93 -5.18 -22.68
N ALA A 130 -7.92 -5.18 -24.00
CA ALA A 130 -7.44 -6.29 -24.83
C ALA A 130 -6.01 -6.77 -24.45
N LYS A 131 -5.05 -5.85 -24.35
CA LYS A 131 -3.67 -6.19 -23.97
C LYS A 131 -3.54 -6.74 -22.54
N VAL A 132 -4.37 -6.24 -21.61
CA VAL A 132 -4.41 -6.75 -20.24
C VAL A 132 -4.93 -8.18 -20.22
N LYS A 133 -6.06 -8.43 -20.91
CA LYS A 133 -6.61 -9.78 -21.06
C LYS A 133 -5.59 -10.74 -21.66
N GLN A 134 -4.91 -10.34 -22.74
CA GLN A 134 -3.89 -11.15 -23.40
C GLN A 134 -2.76 -11.56 -22.44
N GLY A 135 -2.14 -10.59 -21.75
CA GLY A 135 -1.03 -10.86 -20.84
C GLY A 135 -1.45 -11.67 -19.60
N TYR A 136 -2.64 -11.40 -19.08
CA TYR A 136 -3.18 -12.12 -17.93
C TYR A 136 -3.56 -13.56 -18.30
N GLN A 137 -4.23 -13.79 -19.43
CA GLN A 137 -4.63 -15.12 -19.89
C GLN A 137 -3.43 -16.03 -20.22
N ALA A 138 -2.29 -15.44 -20.61
CA ALA A 138 -1.05 -16.18 -20.81
C ALA A 138 -0.47 -16.77 -19.51
N ASP A 139 -0.83 -16.22 -18.35
CA ASP A 139 -0.37 -16.66 -17.03
C ASP A 139 -1.36 -17.65 -16.40
N LYS A 140 -1.25 -18.90 -16.85
CA LYS A 140 -2.17 -19.99 -16.46
C LYS A 140 -2.26 -20.19 -14.94
N GLU A 141 -1.17 -19.94 -14.21
CA GLU A 141 -1.16 -20.08 -12.74
C GLU A 141 -1.99 -18.97 -12.08
N ALA A 142 -1.82 -17.72 -12.49
CA ALA A 142 -2.62 -16.61 -11.99
C ALA A 142 -4.11 -16.80 -12.32
N VAL A 143 -4.42 -17.24 -13.56
CA VAL A 143 -5.79 -17.55 -13.98
C VAL A 143 -6.40 -18.67 -13.14
N ALA A 144 -5.66 -19.75 -12.89
CA ALA A 144 -6.14 -20.87 -12.09
C ALA A 144 -6.47 -20.44 -10.65
N LEU A 145 -5.62 -19.61 -10.03
CA LEU A 145 -5.88 -19.06 -8.68
C LEU A 145 -7.16 -18.22 -8.64
N VAL A 146 -7.36 -17.32 -9.60
CA VAL A 146 -8.58 -16.49 -9.67
C VAL A 146 -9.83 -17.34 -9.91
N ASN A 147 -9.74 -18.37 -10.74
CA ASN A 147 -10.87 -19.28 -10.98
C ASN A 147 -11.18 -20.10 -9.72
N ALA A 148 -10.18 -20.61 -9.01
CA ALA A 148 -10.37 -21.31 -7.74
C ALA A 148 -11.02 -20.39 -6.68
N PHE A 149 -10.57 -19.13 -6.61
CA PHE A 149 -11.18 -18.10 -5.76
C PHE A 149 -12.66 -17.90 -6.11
N LYS A 150 -13.00 -17.74 -7.40
CA LYS A 150 -14.39 -17.63 -7.87
C LYS A 150 -15.24 -18.83 -7.45
N THR A 151 -14.73 -20.05 -7.65
CA THR A 151 -15.44 -21.28 -7.29
C THR A 151 -15.72 -21.33 -5.79
N LYS A 152 -14.71 -21.03 -4.96
CA LYS A 152 -14.88 -21.02 -3.49
C LYS A 152 -15.82 -19.93 -3.01
N LEU A 153 -15.77 -18.72 -3.61
CA LEU A 153 -16.67 -17.61 -3.30
C LEU A 153 -18.15 -18.00 -3.43
N ASN A 154 -18.47 -18.90 -4.38
CA ASN A 154 -19.83 -19.38 -4.63
C ASN A 154 -20.32 -20.47 -3.66
N THR A 155 -19.44 -21.06 -2.86
CA THR A 155 -19.75 -22.17 -1.94
C THR A 155 -19.60 -21.80 -0.47
N LEU A 156 -19.39 -20.51 -0.16
CA LEU A 156 -19.16 -20.03 1.21
C LEU A 156 -20.38 -20.25 2.11
N LYS A 157 -20.12 -20.73 3.32
CA LYS A 157 -21.14 -21.00 4.33
C LYS A 157 -21.33 -19.82 5.29
N ASP A 158 -20.25 -19.13 5.62
CA ASP A 158 -20.25 -18.03 6.59
C ASP A 158 -19.18 -16.95 6.27
N ALA A 159 -19.11 -15.96 7.16
CA ALA A 159 -18.20 -14.83 7.04
C ALA A 159 -16.73 -15.19 7.32
N GLN A 160 -16.48 -16.17 8.19
CA GLN A 160 -15.12 -16.61 8.51
C GLN A 160 -14.49 -17.30 7.30
N GLU A 161 -15.25 -18.16 6.60
CA GLU A 161 -14.78 -18.77 5.36
C GLU A 161 -14.43 -17.72 4.28
N LEU A 162 -15.15 -16.58 4.22
CA LEU A 162 -14.81 -15.49 3.31
C LEU A 162 -13.51 -14.79 3.70
N GLU A 163 -13.35 -14.46 4.98
CA GLU A 163 -12.12 -13.86 5.50
C GLU A 163 -10.91 -14.75 5.21
N ASP A 164 -11.02 -16.04 5.53
CA ASP A 164 -9.98 -17.04 5.28
C ASP A 164 -9.70 -17.15 3.79
N LEU A 165 -10.72 -17.14 2.93
CA LEU A 165 -10.55 -17.19 1.47
C LEU A 165 -9.79 -15.97 0.94
N VAL A 166 -10.16 -14.75 1.33
CA VAL A 166 -9.49 -13.53 0.82
C VAL A 166 -8.05 -13.41 1.31
N VAL A 167 -7.80 -13.80 2.56
CA VAL A 167 -6.46 -13.79 3.14
C VAL A 167 -5.59 -14.87 2.52
N SER A 168 -6.02 -16.13 2.57
CA SER A 168 -5.23 -17.27 2.07
C SER A 168 -4.94 -17.16 0.58
N THR A 169 -5.90 -16.71 -0.23
CA THR A 169 -5.69 -16.52 -1.66
C THR A 169 -4.73 -15.37 -1.95
N GLY A 170 -4.83 -14.26 -1.21
CA GLY A 170 -3.90 -13.14 -1.33
C GLY A 170 -2.46 -13.54 -1.01
N VAL A 171 -2.26 -14.30 0.08
CA VAL A 171 -0.95 -14.85 0.47
C VAL A 171 -0.41 -15.81 -0.60
N GLN A 172 -1.23 -16.75 -1.08
CA GLN A 172 -0.83 -17.69 -2.14
C GLN A 172 -0.42 -16.96 -3.43
N LEU A 173 -1.12 -15.88 -3.79
CA LEU A 173 -0.77 -15.08 -4.95
C LEU A 173 0.61 -14.40 -4.78
N TRP A 174 0.88 -13.81 -3.62
CA TRP A 174 2.20 -13.25 -3.31
C TRP A 174 3.30 -14.31 -3.38
N ASP A 175 3.12 -15.42 -2.67
CA ASP A 175 4.13 -16.47 -2.54
C ASP A 175 4.50 -17.10 -3.89
N LYS A 176 3.50 -17.41 -4.72
CA LYS A 176 3.72 -18.00 -6.05
C LYS A 176 4.53 -17.06 -6.95
N PHE A 177 4.20 -15.78 -6.97
CA PHE A 177 4.93 -14.80 -7.77
C PHE A 177 6.34 -14.54 -7.23
N ALA A 178 6.52 -14.49 -5.91
CA ALA A 178 7.82 -14.39 -5.28
C ALA A 178 8.70 -15.59 -5.61
N GLN A 179 8.19 -16.82 -5.45
CA GLN A 179 8.87 -18.07 -5.83
C GLN A 179 9.26 -18.08 -7.30
N ARG A 180 8.34 -17.69 -8.19
CA ARG A 180 8.58 -17.62 -9.64
C ARG A 180 9.71 -16.66 -9.99
N ILE A 181 9.72 -15.46 -9.42
CA ILE A 181 10.77 -14.47 -9.66
C ILE A 181 12.11 -14.95 -9.11
N LYS A 182 12.15 -15.47 -7.88
CA LYS A 182 13.35 -16.03 -7.25
C LYS A 182 13.96 -17.16 -8.09
N GLY A 183 13.16 -18.15 -8.48
CA GLY A 183 13.61 -19.31 -9.24
C GLY A 183 14.15 -18.98 -10.64
N ASN A 184 13.74 -17.85 -11.23
CA ASN A 184 14.19 -17.43 -12.57
C ASN A 184 15.36 -16.43 -12.55
N ALA A 185 15.60 -15.74 -11.43
CA ALA A 185 16.71 -14.81 -11.30
C ALA A 185 18.10 -15.50 -11.40
N GLY A 186 18.19 -16.77 -10.97
CA GLY A 186 19.41 -17.58 -11.04
C GLY A 186 19.67 -18.28 -12.38
N ARG A 187 18.69 -18.33 -13.30
CA ARG A 187 18.82 -19.04 -14.58
C ARG A 187 19.59 -18.21 -15.63
N ALA A 188 20.56 -18.83 -16.28
CA ALA A 188 21.28 -18.27 -17.43
C ALA A 188 20.32 -18.13 -18.63
N GLY A 189 20.30 -16.97 -19.28
CA GLY A 189 19.33 -16.65 -20.33
C GLY A 189 17.90 -16.37 -19.81
N GLY A 190 17.09 -15.64 -20.60
CA GLY A 190 15.68 -15.31 -20.29
C GLY A 190 15.44 -14.04 -19.46
N ALA A 191 14.25 -13.44 -19.59
CA ALA A 191 13.81 -12.27 -18.81
C ALA A 191 13.36 -12.67 -17.38
N LEU A 192 13.24 -11.69 -16.46
CA LEU A 192 12.52 -11.95 -15.21
C LEU A 192 11.02 -12.15 -15.52
N PRO A 193 10.33 -13.04 -14.81
CA PRO A 193 8.88 -13.16 -14.91
C PRO A 193 8.19 -11.82 -14.65
N LEU A 194 7.09 -11.58 -15.36
CA LEU A 194 6.29 -10.38 -15.21
C LEU A 194 5.57 -10.39 -13.84
N ASP A 195 5.67 -9.30 -13.10
CA ASP A 195 4.95 -9.06 -11.84
C ASP A 195 3.54 -8.49 -12.08
N GLY A 196 3.25 -7.95 -13.27
CA GLY A 196 1.97 -7.32 -13.55
C GLY A 196 0.76 -8.24 -13.41
N ASN A 197 0.94 -9.55 -13.55
CA ASN A 197 -0.15 -10.50 -13.36
C ASN A 197 -0.51 -10.75 -11.88
N LEU A 198 0.37 -10.42 -10.93
CA LEU A 198 0.00 -10.36 -9.51
C LEU A 198 -0.95 -9.20 -9.27
N TYR A 199 -0.62 -8.03 -9.84
CA TYR A 199 -1.48 -6.85 -9.80
C TYR A 199 -2.83 -7.10 -10.49
N TRP A 200 -2.83 -7.71 -11.69
CA TRP A 200 -4.08 -7.98 -12.42
C TRP A 200 -4.93 -9.08 -11.77
N ALA A 201 -4.33 -10.15 -11.24
CA ALA A 201 -5.06 -11.19 -10.52
C ALA A 201 -5.75 -10.63 -9.27
N ARG A 202 -5.07 -9.76 -8.50
CA ARG A 202 -5.65 -9.03 -7.36
C ARG A 202 -6.90 -8.26 -7.79
N LEU A 203 -6.82 -7.49 -8.88
CA LEU A 203 -7.94 -6.71 -9.39
C LEU A 203 -9.08 -7.58 -9.93
N HIS A 204 -8.77 -8.73 -10.55
CA HIS A 204 -9.80 -9.70 -10.93
C HIS A 204 -10.56 -10.24 -9.70
N MET A 205 -9.85 -10.60 -8.63
CA MET A 205 -10.47 -11.07 -7.37
C MET A 205 -11.29 -9.97 -6.70
N MET A 206 -10.80 -8.72 -6.67
CA MET A 206 -11.58 -7.58 -6.18
C MET A 206 -12.87 -7.37 -6.98
N ARG A 207 -12.81 -7.51 -8.32
CA ARG A 207 -14.02 -7.46 -9.15
C ARG A 207 -15.00 -8.57 -8.82
N LEU A 208 -14.52 -9.79 -8.59
CA LEU A 208 -15.36 -10.92 -8.19
C LEU A 208 -16.06 -10.64 -6.86
N LEU A 209 -15.35 -10.08 -5.87
CA LEU A 209 -15.95 -9.68 -4.60
C LEU A 209 -17.07 -8.63 -4.77
N ARG A 210 -17.02 -7.79 -5.80
CA ARG A 210 -18.08 -6.81 -6.09
C ARG A 210 -19.26 -7.39 -6.88
N ALA A 211 -19.00 -8.28 -7.84
CA ALA A 211 -20.03 -8.74 -8.78
C ALA A 211 -20.62 -10.11 -8.48
N GLU A 212 -19.85 -11.00 -7.85
CA GLU A 212 -20.20 -12.40 -7.64
C GLU A 212 -20.37 -12.63 -6.13
N LEU A 213 -21.33 -11.91 -5.54
CA LEU A 213 -21.60 -12.03 -4.10
C LEU A 213 -22.14 -13.44 -3.76
N PRO A 214 -21.90 -13.96 -2.55
CA PRO A 214 -22.34 -15.30 -2.18
C PRO A 214 -23.85 -15.51 -2.38
N LYS A 215 -24.23 -16.68 -2.93
CA LYS A 215 -25.64 -17.08 -3.11
C LYS A 215 -26.37 -17.25 -1.77
N ASN A 216 -25.64 -17.56 -0.71
CA ASN A 216 -26.17 -17.65 0.65
C ASN A 216 -26.71 -16.27 1.07
N ARG A 217 -28.04 -16.15 1.18
CA ARG A 217 -28.72 -14.88 1.51
C ARG A 217 -28.34 -14.34 2.90
N ASN A 218 -28.04 -15.21 3.86
CA ASN A 218 -27.63 -14.81 5.20
C ASN A 218 -26.23 -14.17 5.17
N LEU A 219 -25.34 -14.70 4.32
CA LEU A 219 -24.01 -14.15 4.10
C LEU A 219 -24.05 -12.89 3.23
N LEU A 220 -24.94 -12.81 2.24
CA LEU A 220 -25.03 -11.70 1.29
C LEU A 220 -25.11 -10.33 1.98
N ASN A 221 -25.98 -10.17 2.98
CA ASN A 221 -26.13 -8.88 3.67
C ASN A 221 -24.88 -8.52 4.49
N HIS A 222 -24.28 -9.51 5.15
CA HIS A 222 -23.04 -9.33 5.89
C HIS A 222 -21.91 -8.88 4.96
N VAL A 223 -21.69 -9.60 3.86
CA VAL A 223 -20.66 -9.28 2.86
C VAL A 223 -20.87 -7.90 2.28
N LYS A 224 -22.12 -7.53 1.94
CA LYS A 224 -22.38 -6.18 1.42
C LYS A 224 -21.97 -5.08 2.40
N SER A 225 -22.20 -5.28 3.70
CA SER A 225 -21.83 -4.30 4.73
C SER A 225 -20.33 -4.25 5.01
N GLN A 226 -19.62 -5.38 4.88
CA GLN A 226 -18.19 -5.51 5.20
C GLN A 226 -17.27 -5.57 3.97
N LEU A 227 -17.81 -5.40 2.75
CA LEU A 227 -17.06 -5.54 1.51
C LEU A 227 -15.75 -4.72 1.49
N PRO A 228 -15.72 -3.46 1.96
CA PRO A 228 -14.46 -2.71 2.03
C PRO A 228 -13.38 -3.39 2.90
N GLN A 229 -13.76 -4.06 3.98
CA GLN A 229 -12.83 -4.81 4.84
C GLN A 229 -12.27 -6.04 4.11
N TYR A 230 -13.13 -6.83 3.46
CA TYR A 230 -12.67 -7.98 2.67
C TYR A 230 -11.77 -7.56 1.50
N MET A 231 -12.10 -6.46 0.82
CA MET A 231 -11.25 -5.89 -0.22
C MET A 231 -9.90 -5.44 0.33
N GLN A 232 -9.87 -4.81 1.51
CA GLN A 232 -8.63 -4.41 2.16
C GLN A 232 -7.79 -5.62 2.58
N LEU A 233 -8.41 -6.66 3.15
CA LEU A 233 -7.70 -7.89 3.53
C LEU A 233 -7.05 -8.56 2.33
N LEU A 234 -7.79 -8.68 1.21
CA LEU A 234 -7.26 -9.17 -0.05
C LEU A 234 -6.12 -8.29 -0.58
N ASP A 235 -6.30 -6.96 -0.56
CA ASP A 235 -5.27 -5.99 -0.98
C ASP A 235 -3.99 -6.17 -0.17
N GLN A 236 -4.10 -6.19 1.17
CA GLN A 236 -2.96 -6.32 2.07
C GLN A 236 -2.25 -7.67 1.91
N ALA A 237 -3.01 -8.78 1.90
CA ALA A 237 -2.46 -10.13 1.79
C ALA A 237 -1.69 -10.33 0.47
N SER A 238 -2.22 -9.82 -0.63
CA SER A 238 -1.58 -9.90 -1.95
C SER A 238 -0.44 -8.88 -2.16
N ARG A 239 -0.11 -8.07 -1.16
CA ARG A 239 0.98 -7.08 -1.16
C ARG A 239 2.10 -7.39 -0.18
N GLY A 240 2.03 -8.52 0.51
CA GLY A 240 2.95 -8.86 1.60
C GLY A 240 2.73 -8.02 2.87
N MET A 241 1.61 -7.28 2.97
CA MET A 241 1.40 -6.27 4.02
C MET A 241 0.74 -6.82 5.29
N ARG A 242 0.56 -8.14 5.42
CA ARG A 242 0.07 -8.73 6.65
C ARG A 242 1.21 -9.09 7.59
N ASP A 243 0.98 -8.92 8.88
CA ASP A 243 1.99 -9.22 9.91
C ASP A 243 2.49 -10.66 9.85
N ALA A 244 1.61 -11.63 9.54
CA ALA A 244 1.98 -13.03 9.37
C ALA A 244 2.91 -13.29 8.16
N GLN A 245 3.01 -12.36 7.21
CA GLN A 245 3.92 -12.45 6.06
C GLN A 245 5.28 -11.80 6.33
N ILE A 246 5.44 -11.03 7.42
CA ILE A 246 6.69 -10.33 7.74
C ILE A 246 7.44 -11.11 8.84
N GLY A 247 8.36 -11.98 8.41
CA GLY A 247 9.07 -12.94 9.27
C GLY A 247 10.46 -12.51 9.73
N PHE A 248 10.58 -11.44 10.51
CA PHE A 248 11.89 -11.05 11.07
C PHE A 248 12.37 -12.02 12.18
N PRO A 249 13.65 -12.47 12.15
CA PRO A 249 14.19 -13.36 13.16
C PRO A 249 14.30 -12.67 14.52
N ALA A 250 14.04 -13.41 15.61
CA ALA A 250 14.21 -12.91 16.97
C ALA A 250 15.68 -12.55 17.29
N ASP A 251 16.64 -13.29 16.71
CA ASP A 251 18.08 -13.03 16.87
C ASP A 251 18.49 -11.67 16.28
N ARG A 252 18.90 -10.75 17.15
CA ARG A 252 19.35 -9.39 16.80
C ARG A 252 20.73 -9.36 16.13
N LYS A 253 21.47 -10.49 16.08
CA LYS A 253 22.70 -10.60 15.28
C LYS A 253 22.42 -10.56 13.78
N VAL A 254 21.21 -10.96 13.37
CA VAL A 254 20.72 -10.80 12.01
C VAL A 254 19.97 -9.48 11.93
N LYS A 255 20.50 -8.56 11.11
CA LYS A 255 19.87 -7.27 10.85
C LYS A 255 18.53 -7.47 10.13
N ARG A 256 17.64 -6.50 10.24
CA ARG A 256 16.27 -6.60 9.72
C ARG A 256 16.03 -5.43 8.79
N ILE A 257 15.84 -5.72 7.52
CA ILE A 257 15.61 -4.70 6.49
C ILE A 257 14.24 -4.94 5.89
N LEU A 258 13.39 -3.92 5.96
CA LEU A 258 12.14 -3.90 5.23
C LEU A 258 12.35 -3.17 3.90
N ILE A 259 11.93 -3.79 2.80
CA ILE A 259 11.98 -3.16 1.49
C ILE A 259 10.58 -2.96 0.92
N ALA A 260 10.41 -1.96 0.06
CA ALA A 260 9.14 -1.73 -0.61
C ALA A 260 9.31 -1.42 -2.09
N GLY A 261 8.39 -1.92 -2.92
CA GLY A 261 8.22 -1.55 -4.31
C GLY A 261 6.83 -0.99 -4.61
N PHE A 262 6.51 -0.83 -5.90
CA PHE A 262 5.22 -0.33 -6.37
C PHE A 262 4.57 -1.25 -7.41
N ASP A 263 3.24 -1.23 -7.45
CA ASP A 263 2.47 -1.81 -8.56
C ASP A 263 2.88 -1.19 -9.92
N PRO A 264 2.62 -1.86 -11.05
CA PRO A 264 2.69 -1.25 -12.37
C PRO A 264 1.80 -0.01 -12.50
N PHE A 265 2.24 0.98 -13.26
CA PHE A 265 1.50 2.23 -13.46
C PHE A 265 1.53 2.75 -14.91
N ASP A 266 0.69 3.76 -15.19
CA ASP A 266 0.56 4.43 -16.49
C ASP A 266 0.34 3.44 -17.66
N LYS A 267 0.76 3.77 -18.89
CA LYS A 267 0.66 2.92 -20.08
C LYS A 267 1.38 1.57 -19.92
N LEU A 268 2.35 1.47 -19.01
CA LEU A 268 3.09 0.22 -18.75
C LEU A 268 2.23 -0.82 -18.04
N ARG A 269 1.22 -0.41 -17.26
CA ARG A 269 0.27 -1.38 -16.67
C ARG A 269 -0.68 -1.93 -17.73
N ILE A 270 -1.12 -1.10 -18.68
CA ILE A 270 -2.03 -1.50 -19.78
C ILE A 270 -1.26 -2.18 -20.92
N ASN A 271 -0.68 -3.33 -20.61
CA ASN A 271 0.22 -4.05 -21.51
C ASN A 271 0.15 -5.55 -21.23
N ASP A 272 0.41 -6.37 -22.25
CA ASP A 272 0.56 -7.83 -22.12
C ASP A 272 1.86 -8.22 -21.38
N LYS A 273 2.80 -7.29 -21.28
CA LYS A 273 4.06 -7.37 -20.53
C LYS A 273 4.10 -6.41 -19.34
N ALA A 274 2.95 -6.19 -18.69
CA ALA A 274 2.84 -5.31 -17.54
C ALA A 274 3.84 -5.69 -16.43
N ARG A 275 4.56 -4.69 -15.93
CA ARG A 275 5.58 -4.88 -14.88
C ARG A 275 5.96 -3.58 -14.20
N ASN A 276 6.57 -3.71 -13.03
CA ASN A 276 7.34 -2.67 -12.36
C ASN A 276 8.60 -3.30 -11.75
N ILE A 277 9.80 -2.85 -12.15
CA ILE A 277 11.06 -3.43 -11.66
C ILE A 277 11.20 -3.33 -10.13
N SER A 278 10.57 -2.33 -9.49
CA SER A 278 10.59 -2.22 -8.03
C SER A 278 9.81 -3.33 -7.34
N ALA A 279 8.66 -3.76 -7.89
CA ALA A 279 7.93 -4.93 -7.43
C ALA A 279 8.71 -6.23 -7.67
N GLN A 280 9.40 -6.35 -8.82
CA GLN A 280 10.24 -7.53 -9.09
C GLN A 280 11.40 -7.65 -8.10
N VAL A 281 12.02 -6.52 -7.73
CA VAL A 281 13.06 -6.47 -6.70
C VAL A 281 12.49 -6.84 -5.33
N ALA A 282 11.33 -6.29 -4.95
CA ALA A 282 10.65 -6.64 -3.70
C ALA A 282 10.37 -8.15 -3.62
N LEU A 283 9.69 -8.71 -4.62
CA LEU A 283 9.36 -10.13 -4.71
C LEU A 283 10.59 -11.04 -4.77
N HIS A 284 11.69 -10.58 -5.40
CA HIS A 284 12.93 -11.33 -5.43
C HIS A 284 13.52 -11.48 -4.02
N PHE A 285 13.71 -10.38 -3.29
CA PHE A 285 14.42 -10.40 -2.01
C PHE A 285 13.56 -10.77 -0.80
N ASP A 286 12.23 -10.78 -0.94
CA ASP A 286 11.31 -11.15 0.13
C ASP A 286 11.71 -12.46 0.82
N GLY A 287 11.76 -12.46 2.15
CA GLY A 287 12.17 -13.61 2.95
C GLY A 287 13.60 -14.13 2.73
N GLN A 288 14.49 -13.41 2.04
CA GLN A 288 15.89 -13.84 1.91
C GLN A 288 16.75 -13.35 3.08
N THR A 289 17.76 -14.12 3.46
CA THR A 289 18.85 -13.64 4.33
C THR A 289 20.09 -13.37 3.49
N LEU A 290 20.48 -12.10 3.39
CA LEU A 290 21.64 -11.64 2.65
C LEU A 290 22.84 -11.40 3.57
N GLY A 291 24.04 -11.31 2.98
CA GLY A 291 25.28 -11.04 3.71
C GLY A 291 26.08 -12.29 4.03
N ALA A 292 27.07 -12.18 4.92
CA ALA A 292 27.97 -13.28 5.24
C ALA A 292 28.45 -13.21 6.70
N ARG A 293 28.59 -14.38 7.34
CA ARG A 293 29.06 -14.53 8.72
C ARG A 293 28.29 -13.61 9.67
N LYS A 294 28.99 -12.82 10.49
CA LYS A 294 28.41 -11.89 11.49
C LYS A 294 27.76 -10.63 10.90
N LYS A 295 27.67 -10.50 9.56
CA LYS A 295 27.05 -9.37 8.87
C LYS A 295 25.97 -9.85 7.91
N GLN A 296 24.87 -10.33 8.49
CA GLN A 296 23.70 -10.82 7.76
C GLN A 296 22.49 -9.94 8.02
N ALA A 297 21.57 -9.91 7.06
CA ALA A 297 20.25 -9.31 7.26
C ALA A 297 19.14 -10.15 6.64
N ARG A 298 18.03 -10.29 7.38
CA ARG A 298 16.74 -10.75 6.87
C ARG A 298 16.09 -9.60 6.12
N ILE A 299 15.70 -9.86 4.89
CA ILE A 299 14.94 -8.94 4.04
C ILE A 299 13.49 -9.40 4.03
N GLU A 300 12.57 -8.49 4.34
CA GLU A 300 11.13 -8.68 4.15
C GLU A 300 10.62 -7.59 3.21
N ALA A 301 9.63 -7.88 2.37
CA ALA A 301 9.22 -6.98 1.31
C ALA A 301 7.72 -6.72 1.24
N VAL A 302 7.35 -5.52 0.75
CA VAL A 302 5.96 -5.17 0.42
C VAL A 302 5.85 -4.44 -0.92
N ILE A 303 4.64 -4.39 -1.47
CA ILE A 303 4.32 -3.59 -2.67
C ILE A 303 3.21 -2.59 -2.37
N PHE A 304 3.52 -1.29 -2.45
CA PHE A 304 2.53 -0.22 -2.32
C PHE A 304 1.76 0.04 -3.63
N PRO A 305 0.48 0.44 -3.55
CA PRO A 305 -0.28 0.87 -4.71
C PRO A 305 0.21 2.23 -5.22
N VAL A 306 -0.05 2.50 -6.50
CA VAL A 306 0.02 3.85 -7.09
C VAL A 306 -1.37 4.47 -6.98
N SER A 307 -1.75 4.88 -5.76
CA SER A 307 -3.07 5.41 -5.41
C SER A 307 -2.96 6.51 -4.37
N TYR A 308 -3.45 7.72 -4.69
CA TYR A 308 -3.41 8.84 -3.75
C TYR A 308 -4.35 8.58 -2.59
N GLU A 309 -5.53 8.02 -2.89
CA GLU A 309 -6.52 7.64 -1.89
C GLU A 309 -5.93 6.68 -0.84
N ALA A 310 -5.20 5.64 -1.27
CA ALA A 310 -4.59 4.68 -0.35
C ALA A 310 -3.55 5.35 0.57
N PHE A 311 -2.70 6.21 0.00
CA PHE A 311 -1.70 6.98 0.75
C PHE A 311 -2.37 7.96 1.73
N ASP A 312 -3.48 8.55 1.31
CA ASP A 312 -4.26 9.51 2.07
C ASP A 312 -4.99 8.90 3.25
N ARG A 313 -5.44 7.65 3.08
CA ARG A 313 -5.95 6.77 4.14
C ARG A 313 -4.86 6.22 5.06
N LYS A 314 -3.64 6.76 4.95
CA LYS A 314 -2.49 6.43 5.79
C LYS A 314 -2.04 4.97 5.66
N GLN A 315 -2.20 4.35 4.49
CA GLN A 315 -1.75 2.96 4.29
C GLN A 315 -0.26 2.79 4.61
N VAL A 316 0.59 3.72 4.17
CA VAL A 316 2.04 3.73 4.46
C VAL A 316 2.28 3.77 5.97
N GLU A 317 1.66 4.73 6.67
CA GLU A 317 1.89 4.93 8.09
C GLU A 317 1.30 3.79 8.93
N LYS A 318 0.10 3.30 8.59
CA LYS A 318 -0.56 2.16 9.27
C LYS A 318 0.26 0.88 9.14
N PHE A 319 0.79 0.61 7.94
CA PHE A 319 1.61 -0.57 7.72
C PHE A 319 2.96 -0.46 8.45
N LEU A 320 3.65 0.68 8.37
CA LEU A 320 5.03 0.78 8.88
C LEU A 320 5.14 1.02 10.39
N ALA A 321 4.13 1.64 11.02
CA ALA A 321 4.21 2.00 12.44
C ALA A 321 4.57 0.83 13.37
N PRO A 322 4.04 -0.41 13.21
CA PRO A 322 4.41 -1.56 14.03
C PRO A 322 5.85 -2.08 13.84
N TYR A 323 6.56 -1.63 12.79
CA TYR A 323 7.87 -2.14 12.41
C TYR A 323 9.03 -1.20 12.73
N LEU A 324 8.77 0.06 13.10
CA LEU A 324 9.84 1.06 13.31
C LEU A 324 10.86 0.64 14.38
N ASP A 325 10.42 -0.12 15.39
CA ASP A 325 11.28 -0.66 16.47
C ASP A 325 11.83 -2.08 16.18
N LYS A 326 11.34 -2.66 15.09
CA LYS A 326 11.66 -4.05 14.71
C LYS A 326 12.74 -4.12 13.64
N VAL A 327 12.94 -3.06 12.85
CA VAL A 327 13.85 -3.04 11.70
C VAL A 327 15.04 -2.12 11.91
N ASP A 328 16.18 -2.46 11.32
CA ASP A 328 17.38 -1.62 11.29
C ASP A 328 17.38 -0.69 10.07
N ALA A 329 16.68 -1.08 8.99
CA ALA A 329 16.54 -0.23 7.81
C ALA A 329 15.22 -0.39 7.05
N ILE A 330 14.79 0.70 6.39
CA ILE A 330 13.68 0.73 5.43
C ILE A 330 14.21 1.25 4.08
N VAL A 331 14.20 0.42 3.04
CA VAL A 331 14.64 0.82 1.70
C VAL A 331 13.48 0.73 0.73
N THR A 332 13.11 1.87 0.15
CA THR A 332 12.01 1.93 -0.82
C THR A 332 12.59 2.03 -2.24
N PHE A 333 11.93 1.38 -3.18
CA PHE A 333 12.36 1.31 -4.58
C PHE A 333 11.25 1.82 -5.48
N SER A 334 11.64 2.56 -6.51
CA SER A 334 10.75 2.93 -7.62
C SER A 334 11.39 2.60 -8.95
N GLN A 335 10.57 2.49 -9.97
CA GLN A 335 11.05 2.51 -11.34
C GLN A 335 11.32 3.95 -11.81
N GLY A 336 12.47 4.18 -12.44
CA GLY A 336 12.93 5.47 -12.94
C GLY A 336 13.45 5.41 -14.38
N GLU A 337 14.58 6.05 -14.62
CA GLU A 337 15.17 6.28 -15.95
C GLU A 337 15.62 5.00 -16.67
N ALA A 338 15.97 5.08 -17.96
CA ALA A 338 16.20 3.89 -18.78
C ALA A 338 17.37 2.98 -18.32
N LYS A 339 18.43 3.57 -17.77
CA LYS A 339 19.73 2.88 -17.53
C LYS A 339 20.40 3.33 -16.23
N VAL A 340 19.63 3.83 -15.28
CA VAL A 340 20.16 4.44 -14.05
C VAL A 340 19.56 3.75 -12.84
N ILE A 341 20.43 3.50 -11.87
CA ILE A 341 20.08 3.34 -10.48
C ILE A 341 20.55 4.60 -9.75
N ASP A 342 19.66 5.29 -9.07
CA ASP A 342 20.04 6.43 -8.26
C ASP A 342 19.55 6.26 -6.83
N ILE A 343 20.39 6.66 -5.89
CA ILE A 343 20.00 6.79 -4.49
C ILE A 343 19.55 8.22 -4.33
N GLU A 344 18.29 8.42 -3.94
CA GLU A 344 17.73 9.76 -3.81
C GLU A 344 18.13 10.41 -2.49
N ARG A 345 18.57 11.66 -2.57
CA ARG A 345 18.88 12.48 -1.40
C ARG A 345 17.65 13.10 -0.78
N PHE A 346 16.84 13.82 -1.55
CA PHE A 346 15.80 14.70 -1.03
C PHE A 346 14.38 14.21 -1.34
N TYR A 347 13.54 14.16 -0.29
CA TYR A 347 12.11 13.88 -0.40
C TYR A 347 11.33 15.17 -0.14
N ALA A 348 10.62 15.67 -1.14
CA ALA A 348 9.85 16.90 -1.08
C ALA A 348 8.46 16.70 -0.49
N ASN A 349 8.02 17.63 0.35
CA ASN A 349 6.66 17.73 0.86
C ASN A 349 5.68 18.29 -0.19
N TYR A 350 5.58 17.66 -1.36
CA TYR A 350 4.77 18.16 -2.47
C TYR A 350 4.34 17.06 -3.44
N ARG A 351 3.10 17.17 -3.95
CA ARG A 351 2.54 16.40 -5.05
C ARG A 351 2.42 17.25 -6.31
N GLY A 352 2.90 16.72 -7.44
CA GLY A 352 2.95 17.43 -8.72
C GLY A 352 1.63 17.50 -9.49
N GLY A 353 0.61 16.69 -9.17
CA GLY A 353 -0.67 16.67 -9.89
C GLY A 353 -0.79 15.61 -10.99
N ALA A 354 0.22 14.77 -11.21
CA ALA A 354 0.11 13.63 -12.13
C ALA A 354 -0.95 12.63 -11.64
N GLY A 355 -1.66 12.00 -12.58
CA GLY A 355 -2.71 11.03 -12.27
C GLY A 355 -2.16 9.72 -11.72
N ASP A 356 -2.84 9.16 -10.72
CA ASP A 356 -2.58 7.82 -10.20
C ASP A 356 -3.23 6.73 -11.08
N ASN A 357 -3.16 5.46 -10.68
CA ASN A 357 -3.72 4.39 -11.48
C ASN A 357 -5.25 4.45 -11.63
N ASN A 358 -5.94 5.13 -10.71
CA ASN A 358 -7.38 5.38 -10.79
C ASN A 358 -7.74 6.67 -11.53
N ALA A 359 -6.77 7.26 -12.22
CA ALA A 359 -6.88 8.54 -12.92
C ALA A 359 -7.26 9.70 -11.97
N GLN A 360 -6.93 9.57 -10.68
CA GLN A 360 -7.08 10.67 -9.72
C GLN A 360 -5.81 11.49 -9.68
N SER A 361 -5.93 12.81 -9.69
CA SER A 361 -4.80 13.73 -9.57
C SER A 361 -4.85 14.44 -8.22
N ALA A 362 -3.69 14.62 -7.59
CA ALA A 362 -3.56 15.40 -6.37
C ALA A 362 -2.35 16.34 -6.46
N ARG A 363 -2.55 17.61 -6.09
CA ARG A 363 -1.51 18.66 -6.10
C ARG A 363 -1.48 19.39 -4.75
N GLY A 364 -0.28 19.68 -4.24
CA GLY A 364 -0.10 20.40 -2.97
C GLY A 364 0.75 19.62 -1.97
N LYS A 365 0.78 20.09 -0.72
CA LYS A 365 1.63 19.51 0.35
C LYS A 365 1.17 18.10 0.70
N ILE A 366 2.12 17.17 0.86
CA ILE A 366 1.84 15.80 1.30
C ILE A 366 1.44 15.78 2.79
N ALA A 367 2.17 16.54 3.61
CA ALA A 367 1.91 16.71 5.04
C ALA A 367 2.05 18.18 5.43
N PRO A 368 0.94 18.96 5.48
CA PRO A 368 0.95 20.33 5.96
C PRO A 368 1.60 20.47 7.34
N GLY A 369 2.36 21.56 7.56
CA GLY A 369 3.06 21.82 8.83
C GLY A 369 4.31 20.96 9.07
N LYS A 370 4.69 20.10 8.13
CA LYS A 370 5.93 19.29 8.20
C LYS A 370 7.04 19.91 7.35
N PRO A 371 8.33 19.55 7.59
CA PRO A 371 9.47 20.07 6.84
C PRO A 371 9.27 20.06 5.32
N ALA A 372 9.83 21.06 4.63
CA ALA A 372 9.73 21.12 3.17
C ALA A 372 10.42 19.92 2.52
N PHE A 373 11.55 19.48 3.07
CA PHE A 373 12.29 18.32 2.59
C PHE A 373 12.74 17.44 3.75
N TYR A 374 12.80 16.14 3.51
CA TYR A 374 13.60 15.20 4.30
C TYR A 374 14.80 14.72 3.47
N GLU A 375 15.87 14.31 4.15
CA GLU A 375 17.06 13.73 3.53
C GLU A 375 17.16 12.23 3.82
N THR A 376 17.69 11.45 2.89
CA THR A 376 18.04 10.04 3.09
C THR A 376 19.06 9.87 4.21
N THR A 377 18.97 8.77 4.96
CA THR A 377 20.04 8.36 5.90
C THR A 377 20.85 7.19 5.37
N LEU A 378 20.58 6.72 4.14
CA LEU A 378 21.39 5.68 3.50
C LEU A 378 22.86 6.10 3.47
N PRO A 379 23.81 5.21 3.84
CA PRO A 379 25.23 5.52 3.87
C PRO A 379 25.82 5.50 2.45
N THR A 380 25.43 6.48 1.63
CA THR A 380 25.73 6.56 0.20
C THR A 380 27.22 6.48 -0.11
N LYS A 381 28.07 7.07 0.75
CA LYS A 381 29.55 6.95 0.68
C LYS A 381 30.05 5.50 0.71
N LYS A 382 29.36 4.61 1.44
CA LYS A 382 29.69 3.19 1.58
C LYS A 382 28.94 2.32 0.56
N MET A 383 27.71 2.70 0.21
CA MET A 383 26.88 2.00 -0.78
C MET A 383 27.29 2.24 -2.23
N ILE A 384 27.84 3.42 -2.54
CA ILE A 384 28.36 3.81 -3.85
C ILE A 384 29.88 3.99 -3.71
N PRO A 385 30.73 3.20 -4.39
CA PRO A 385 32.18 3.35 -4.25
C PRO A 385 32.64 4.63 -4.95
N ARG A 386 33.54 5.40 -4.32
CA ARG A 386 34.23 6.52 -4.97
C ARG A 386 35.32 5.97 -5.89
N LEU A 387 34.95 5.55 -7.09
CA LEU A 387 35.89 4.92 -8.01
C LEU A 387 35.57 5.34 -9.45
N GLY A 388 36.60 5.73 -10.21
CA GLY A 388 36.47 6.02 -11.65
C GLY A 388 35.84 4.84 -12.41
N TRP A 389 35.26 5.13 -13.57
CA TRP A 389 34.48 4.23 -14.43
C TRP A 389 34.93 2.77 -14.49
N LYS A 390 36.24 2.51 -14.59
CA LYS A 390 36.83 1.17 -14.70
C LYS A 390 36.51 0.26 -13.50
N ASN A 391 36.34 0.83 -12.31
CA ASN A 391 36.20 0.09 -11.05
C ASN A 391 34.74 -0.06 -10.57
N LEU A 392 33.82 0.80 -11.04
CA LEU A 392 32.36 0.57 -10.95
C LEU A 392 31.97 -0.68 -11.76
N GLY A 393 32.57 -0.83 -12.94
CA GLY A 393 32.48 -2.05 -13.76
C GLY A 393 32.85 -3.32 -13.01
N ARG A 394 33.96 -3.28 -12.26
CA ARG A 394 34.42 -4.42 -11.46
C ARG A 394 33.56 -4.70 -10.22
N THR A 395 33.05 -3.65 -9.56
CA THR A 395 32.33 -3.79 -8.27
C THR A 395 30.88 -4.27 -8.43
N PHE A 396 30.21 -3.83 -9.48
CA PHE A 396 28.80 -4.15 -9.74
C PHE A 396 28.63 -5.05 -10.98
N GLY A 397 29.73 -5.48 -11.63
CA GLY A 397 29.66 -6.14 -12.94
C GLY A 397 29.15 -5.19 -14.04
N ILE A 398 29.36 -3.87 -13.86
CA ILE A 398 28.87 -2.85 -14.81
C ILE A 398 29.68 -2.92 -16.11
N GLY A 399 29.27 -3.78 -17.05
CA GLY A 399 29.46 -3.45 -18.47
C GLY A 399 28.75 -2.12 -18.77
N LYS A 400 29.16 -1.38 -19.82
CA LYS A 400 28.75 -0.01 -20.27
C LYS A 400 27.22 0.30 -20.38
N ARG A 401 26.34 -0.28 -19.55
CA ARG A 401 24.88 -0.36 -19.73
C ARG A 401 24.05 0.23 -18.58
N GLN A 402 24.53 0.29 -17.33
CA GLN A 402 23.79 0.88 -16.19
C GLN A 402 24.70 1.73 -15.28
N PHE A 403 24.17 2.82 -14.72
CA PHE A 403 24.90 3.78 -13.88
C PHE A 403 24.34 3.79 -12.45
N VAL A 404 25.20 3.89 -11.44
CA VAL A 404 24.78 4.05 -10.02
C VAL A 404 25.26 5.40 -9.51
N TYR A 405 24.37 6.29 -9.04
CA TYR A 405 24.78 7.58 -8.45
C TYR A 405 23.92 8.05 -7.28
N PHE A 406 24.38 9.10 -6.61
CA PHE A 406 23.64 9.78 -5.55
C PHE A 406 22.92 11.00 -6.13
N ASP A 407 21.60 10.93 -6.32
CA ASP A 407 20.80 12.03 -6.87
C ASP A 407 20.58 13.07 -5.79
N GLN A 408 21.05 14.28 -6.04
CA GLN A 408 20.95 15.38 -5.08
C GLN A 408 20.13 16.56 -5.65
N SER A 409 19.36 16.32 -6.72
CA SER A 409 18.48 17.33 -7.30
C SER A 409 17.34 17.69 -6.35
N TYR A 410 16.90 18.95 -6.44
CA TYR A 410 15.71 19.45 -5.77
C TYR A 410 15.15 20.67 -6.51
N LEU A 411 13.87 20.97 -6.29
CA LEU A 411 13.23 22.21 -6.70
C LEU A 411 12.39 22.76 -5.55
N SER A 412 12.63 24.02 -5.22
CA SER A 412 11.89 24.79 -4.24
C SER A 412 11.42 26.12 -4.84
N THR A 413 10.57 26.86 -4.13
CA THR A 413 10.13 28.20 -4.54
C THR A 413 11.24 29.25 -4.56
N GLN A 414 12.40 28.98 -3.94
CA GLN A 414 13.50 29.94 -3.80
C GLN A 414 14.84 29.42 -4.34
N GLY A 415 14.84 28.29 -5.04
CA GLY A 415 16.07 27.70 -5.57
C GLY A 415 15.88 26.29 -6.09
N LYS A 416 16.86 25.83 -6.87
CA LYS A 416 16.87 24.49 -7.45
C LYS A 416 18.29 23.97 -7.54
N GLU A 417 18.42 22.65 -7.45
CA GLU A 417 19.55 21.93 -7.98
C GLU A 417 19.05 21.03 -9.11
N ASN A 418 19.66 21.16 -10.29
CA ASN A 418 19.30 20.33 -11.44
C ASN A 418 20.18 19.08 -11.58
N GLU A 419 21.19 18.95 -10.72
CA GLU A 419 22.14 17.86 -10.75
C GLU A 419 21.46 16.53 -10.48
N PRO A 420 21.68 15.57 -11.38
CA PRO A 420 22.69 14.60 -11.03
C PRO A 420 23.96 14.90 -11.83
N PHE A 421 25.03 15.31 -11.14
CA PHE A 421 26.37 15.61 -11.69
C PHE A 421 26.87 14.55 -12.70
N ALA A 422 26.33 13.33 -12.62
CA ALA A 422 26.59 12.22 -13.53
C ALA A 422 26.04 12.38 -14.97
N LYS A 423 24.96 13.14 -15.22
CA LYS A 423 24.40 13.34 -16.59
C LYS A 423 25.25 14.29 -17.42
N ARG A 424 25.95 15.24 -16.77
CA ARG A 424 26.74 16.30 -17.44
C ARG A 424 28.25 16.06 -17.37
N PHE A 425 28.74 15.33 -16.37
CA PHE A 425 30.16 15.03 -16.18
C PHE A 425 30.40 13.57 -15.81
N PRO A 426 30.63 12.67 -16.80
CA PRO A 426 30.95 11.27 -16.54
C PRO A 426 32.30 11.15 -15.81
N GLY A 427 32.29 11.22 -14.47
CA GLY A 427 33.48 11.15 -13.61
C GLY A 427 33.27 11.69 -12.18
N HIS A 428 32.23 12.49 -11.96
CA HIS A 428 32.01 13.22 -10.69
C HIS A 428 30.77 12.74 -9.94
N ASN A 429 30.64 11.42 -9.73
CA ASN A 429 29.62 10.91 -8.83
C ASN A 429 30.00 11.21 -7.37
N PHE A 430 29.53 12.34 -6.85
CA PHE A 430 29.68 12.69 -5.44
C PHE A 430 28.74 11.83 -4.61
N ASN A 431 29.26 10.74 -4.08
CA ASN A 431 28.58 9.88 -3.11
C ASN A 431 28.51 10.48 -1.69
N ARG A 432 28.52 11.82 -1.59
CA ARG A 432 28.41 12.60 -0.35
C ARG A 432 27.56 13.85 -0.61
N PRO A 433 26.86 14.36 0.41
CA PRO A 433 26.25 15.68 0.38
C PRO A 433 27.24 16.76 -0.08
N TYR A 434 26.90 17.52 -1.12
CA TYR A 434 27.73 18.67 -1.56
C TYR A 434 27.43 19.96 -0.79
N PHE A 435 26.25 20.04 -0.15
CA PHE A 435 25.87 21.10 0.78
C PHE A 435 25.00 20.53 1.92
N PRO A 436 24.80 21.22 3.05
CA PRO A 436 23.83 20.82 4.06
C PRO A 436 22.38 21.20 3.69
N ILE A 437 21.40 20.36 4.05
CA ILE A 437 19.96 20.60 3.74
C ILE A 437 19.45 21.96 4.22
N SER A 438 20.05 22.54 5.27
CA SER A 438 19.72 23.88 5.81
C SER A 438 19.91 25.04 4.82
N LYS A 439 20.64 24.81 3.72
CA LYS A 439 20.80 25.76 2.62
C LYS A 439 19.60 25.79 1.66
N ILE A 440 18.73 24.77 1.66
CA ILE A 440 17.50 24.78 0.87
C ILE A 440 16.48 25.70 1.55
N LYS A 441 16.03 26.73 0.83
CA LYS A 441 15.05 27.72 1.30
C LYS A 441 13.73 27.61 0.53
N GLY A 442 12.67 28.23 1.04
CA GLY A 442 11.36 28.22 0.41
C GLY A 442 10.57 26.92 0.60
N SER A 443 9.42 26.84 -0.07
CA SER A 443 8.56 25.65 -0.07
C SER A 443 9.04 24.63 -1.09
N ALA A 444 8.88 23.33 -0.79
CA ALA A 444 9.24 22.26 -1.71
C ALA A 444 8.28 22.17 -2.89
N ILE A 445 8.83 21.85 -4.07
CA ILE A 445 8.09 21.61 -5.31
C ILE A 445 8.44 20.22 -5.87
N ARG A 446 9.72 19.81 -5.75
CA ARG A 446 10.23 18.54 -6.27
C ARG A 446 11.45 18.06 -5.49
N GLY A 447 11.49 16.78 -5.13
CA GLY A 447 12.66 16.11 -4.56
C GLY A 447 13.53 15.48 -5.65
N SER A 448 14.51 14.69 -5.24
CA SER A 448 15.35 13.92 -6.15
C SER A 448 14.51 12.93 -6.95
N GLY A 449 13.53 12.31 -6.29
CA GLY A 449 12.55 11.42 -6.89
C GLY A 449 11.40 12.05 -7.64
N SER A 450 11.53 13.30 -8.08
CA SER A 450 10.46 14.11 -8.62
C SER A 450 9.40 14.51 -7.58
N ASN A 451 8.11 14.54 -7.94
CA ASN A 451 6.98 14.92 -7.08
C ASN A 451 5.74 14.03 -7.30
N PHE A 452 5.97 12.77 -7.67
CA PHE A 452 4.96 11.71 -7.77
C PHE A 452 5.14 10.69 -6.62
N PHE A 453 4.68 9.44 -6.77
CA PHE A 453 4.77 8.42 -5.70
C PHE A 453 6.19 8.03 -5.30
N SER A 454 7.16 8.11 -6.22
CA SER A 454 8.59 7.91 -5.92
C SER A 454 9.12 8.94 -4.92
N ASN A 455 8.54 10.14 -4.89
CA ASN A 455 8.83 11.16 -3.89
C ASN A 455 7.95 11.01 -2.64
N GLU A 456 6.67 10.69 -2.82
CA GLU A 456 5.71 10.69 -1.71
C GLU A 456 5.93 9.55 -0.72
N LEU A 457 6.21 8.33 -1.19
CA LEU A 457 6.45 7.19 -0.29
C LEU A 457 7.64 7.45 0.65
N PRO A 458 8.86 7.78 0.18
CA PRO A 458 9.96 8.04 1.09
C PRO A 458 9.76 9.31 1.92
N TYR A 459 9.04 10.32 1.42
CA TYR A 459 8.66 11.47 2.25
C TYR A 459 7.79 11.03 3.45
N ARG A 460 6.78 10.18 3.23
CA ARG A 460 5.92 9.66 4.30
C ARG A 460 6.66 8.75 5.27
N VAL A 461 7.54 7.89 4.77
CA VAL A 461 8.44 7.06 5.58
C VAL A 461 9.30 7.94 6.48
N ALA A 462 10.02 8.92 5.90
CA ALA A 462 10.86 9.84 6.64
C ALA A 462 10.02 10.63 7.66
N ASN A 463 8.87 11.18 7.26
CA ASN A 463 7.99 11.91 8.16
C ASN A 463 7.55 11.05 9.35
N LEU A 464 7.13 9.81 9.10
CA LEU A 464 6.75 8.87 10.15
C LEU A 464 7.91 8.64 11.14
N ILE A 465 9.11 8.34 10.64
CA ILE A 465 10.32 8.13 11.45
C ILE A 465 10.62 9.34 12.34
N HIS A 466 10.60 10.56 11.78
CA HIS A 466 10.84 11.78 12.54
C HIS A 466 9.74 12.05 13.57
N THR A 467 8.46 11.87 13.20
CA THR A 467 7.35 12.05 14.15
C THR A 467 7.35 11.04 15.28
N LYS A 468 8.00 9.89 15.11
CA LYS A 468 8.18 8.85 16.13
C LYS A 468 9.54 8.91 16.82
N ASN A 469 10.36 9.93 16.51
CA ASN A 469 11.71 10.11 17.04
C ASN A 469 12.67 8.92 16.81
N LYS A 470 12.55 8.24 15.65
CA LYS A 470 13.33 7.03 15.29
C LYS A 470 14.49 7.29 14.33
N GLN A 471 14.78 8.56 14.02
CA GLN A 471 15.81 8.95 13.05
C GLN A 471 17.25 8.57 13.46
N LYS A 472 17.49 8.25 14.74
CA LYS A 472 18.79 7.77 15.24
C LYS A 472 18.92 6.24 15.22
N ASP A 473 17.80 5.53 15.18
CA ASP A 473 17.73 4.09 15.38
C ASP A 473 17.58 3.32 14.05
N LEU A 474 17.15 4.01 12.99
CA LEU A 474 16.73 3.40 11.73
C LEU A 474 17.33 4.10 10.52
N THR A 475 17.94 3.33 9.64
CA THR A 475 18.41 3.82 8.33
C THR A 475 17.27 3.77 7.31
N TYR A 476 17.04 4.84 6.56
CA TYR A 476 16.00 4.84 5.52
C TYR A 476 16.47 5.54 4.25
N GLY A 477 15.89 5.12 3.13
CA GLY A 477 16.00 5.90 1.89
C GLY A 477 15.22 5.33 0.72
N HIS A 478 15.43 5.97 -0.43
CA HIS A 478 14.79 5.64 -1.70
C HIS A 478 15.82 5.41 -2.80
N ILE A 479 15.53 4.47 -3.69
CA ILE A 479 16.38 4.12 -4.82
C ILE A 479 15.53 3.98 -6.09
N HIS A 480 15.80 4.77 -7.14
CA HIS A 480 15.24 4.48 -8.46
C HIS A 480 16.01 3.36 -9.14
N LEU A 481 15.27 2.55 -9.89
CA LEU A 481 15.73 1.40 -10.65
C LEU A 481 15.35 1.55 -12.12
N PRO A 482 16.14 1.02 -13.07
CA PRO A 482 15.86 1.28 -14.47
C PRO A 482 14.68 0.49 -15.02
N HIS A 483 13.86 1.15 -15.84
CA HIS A 483 12.59 0.58 -16.33
C HIS A 483 12.69 -0.43 -17.49
N LYS A 484 13.88 -0.59 -18.08
CA LYS A 484 14.04 -1.42 -19.29
C LYS A 484 14.01 -2.91 -18.93
N GLU A 485 13.13 -3.67 -19.60
CA GLU A 485 12.90 -5.10 -19.36
C GLU A 485 14.17 -5.93 -19.32
N HIS A 486 15.01 -5.75 -20.34
CA HIS A 486 16.22 -6.53 -20.53
C HIS A 486 17.27 -6.28 -19.44
N LEU A 487 17.10 -5.22 -18.63
CA LEU A 487 17.97 -4.92 -17.49
C LEU A 487 17.47 -5.55 -16.19
N ALA A 488 16.23 -6.06 -16.11
CA ALA A 488 15.60 -6.47 -14.86
C ALA A 488 16.44 -7.47 -14.04
N LYS A 489 16.93 -8.56 -14.67
CA LYS A 489 17.82 -9.54 -14.02
C LYS A 489 19.13 -8.91 -13.52
N ARG A 490 19.68 -7.96 -14.28
CA ARG A 490 20.91 -7.27 -13.91
C ARG A 490 20.67 -6.30 -12.75
N THR A 491 19.57 -5.55 -12.80
CA THR A 491 19.13 -4.67 -11.71
C THR A 491 19.00 -5.43 -10.39
N VAL A 492 18.42 -6.64 -10.40
CA VAL A 492 18.36 -7.47 -9.18
C VAL A 492 19.75 -7.77 -8.62
N LYS A 493 20.73 -8.11 -9.46
CA LYS A 493 22.12 -8.33 -9.03
C LYS A 493 22.78 -7.05 -8.50
N GLU A 494 22.52 -5.92 -9.14
CA GLU A 494 23.05 -4.62 -8.71
C GLU A 494 22.43 -4.19 -7.36
N VAL A 495 21.15 -4.46 -7.13
CA VAL A 495 20.47 -4.24 -5.83
C VAL A 495 21.01 -5.19 -4.76
N ASP A 496 21.28 -6.46 -5.07
CA ASP A 496 21.93 -7.38 -4.12
C ASP A 496 23.27 -6.83 -3.62
N VAL A 497 24.07 -6.26 -4.53
CA VAL A 497 25.33 -5.59 -4.16
C VAL A 497 25.07 -4.38 -3.27
N LEU A 498 24.09 -3.53 -3.60
CA LEU A 498 23.74 -2.35 -2.79
C LEU A 498 23.27 -2.74 -1.39
N LEU A 499 22.37 -3.71 -1.28
CA LEU A 499 21.87 -4.22 0.00
C LEU A 499 23.00 -4.85 0.81
N LYS A 500 23.87 -5.68 0.23
CA LYS A 500 25.06 -6.23 0.92
C LYS A 500 26.02 -5.14 1.41
N ARG A 501 26.10 -4.00 0.73
CA ARG A 501 26.90 -2.85 1.19
C ARG A 501 26.23 -2.09 2.32
N LEU A 502 24.90 -1.92 2.29
CA LEU A 502 24.12 -1.40 3.41
C LEU A 502 24.25 -2.30 4.65
N ILE A 503 24.11 -3.62 4.50
CA ILE A 503 24.25 -4.59 5.60
C ILE A 503 25.61 -4.47 6.28
N LYS A 504 26.67 -4.12 5.54
CA LYS A 504 28.02 -3.95 6.14
C LYS A 504 28.14 -2.74 7.05
N THR A 505 27.21 -1.80 6.96
CA THR A 505 27.18 -0.53 7.70
C THR A 505 26.18 -0.51 8.87
N LEU A 506 25.20 -1.39 8.86
CA LEU A 506 24.30 -1.66 9.98
C LEU A 506 25.02 -2.52 11.03
#